data_AF-A0A496WM97-F1
#
_entry.id   AF-A0A496WM97-F1
#
_cell.length_a   1.000
_cell.length_b   1.000
_cell.length_c   1.000
_cell.angle_alpha   90.00
_cell.angle_beta   90.00
_cell.angle_gamma   90.00
#
_symmetry.space_group_name_H-M   'P 1'
#
loop_
_entity.id
_entity.type
_entity.pdbx_description
1 polymer ?
#
loop_
_entity_poly.entity_id
_entity_poly.type
_entity_poly.pdbx_seq_one_letter_code
_entity_poly.pdbx_strand_id
1 'polypeptide(L)'
;MTDDSNKANKLLIIAATLTAPIIALTAPLIGLTAPIIMLTAPIIGLTAPTVSAAEPVQITEPVAQERVKVGNITQWYTKNGMEVLFQQADSLPMIDFRLIFDAGAARDGNFKSADGTVLAGLAKLTNGLIFEGTSDLSANQIAEQFASLGIDYGNGSYRDMAIVNIRTLSYEPQREGALNLLSKILSTASFPQEALQRESARMLVSLDYEDQTPSKKASRLFYESLYAGHPYGTPPGGNRESLKLIQQKDLLAYYRQYYVAKNVVLAIVGDLNEAQAHEYAEKISSALPAGEKAANLPSASQNQQAIVVREQHPSTQTTVLIGQPLLKRGDKDFYALYVGNHILGGSGFSARLMKEVRVKRGLTYSIGSYIVPMHAQGPYQFSFTTKKSSTEEA
;
A
#
# COMPACT_ATOMS: atom_id res chain seq x y z
N MET A 1 -0.84 -66.61 16.33
CA MET A 1 0.21 -67.48 15.78
C MET A 1 1.10 -66.63 14.89
N THR A 2 2.37 -66.51 15.30
CA THR A 2 3.59 -66.21 14.51
C THR A 2 3.51 -65.00 13.55
N ASP A 3 4.00 -63.83 13.91
CA ASP A 3 5.40 -63.44 14.17
C ASP A 3 6.25 -63.28 12.90
N ASP A 4 6.87 -62.11 12.89
CA ASP A 4 8.25 -61.84 12.53
C ASP A 4 8.61 -61.01 11.28
N SER A 5 9.53 -60.13 11.64
CA SER A 5 10.17 -58.99 11.04
C SER A 5 10.96 -59.21 9.74
N ASN A 6 11.15 -58.12 8.99
CA ASN A 6 12.52 -57.76 8.61
C ASN A 6 12.68 -56.25 8.32
N LYS A 7 13.50 -55.61 9.16
CA LYS A 7 14.19 -54.34 8.89
C LYS A 7 15.37 -54.65 7.95
N ALA A 8 15.65 -53.80 6.95
CA ALA A 8 17.01 -53.31 6.71
C ALA A 8 17.09 -52.31 5.55
N ASN A 9 17.75 -51.19 5.87
CA ASN A 9 18.37 -50.20 5.01
C ASN A 9 18.96 -50.72 3.69
N LYS A 10 18.91 -49.89 2.65
CA LYS A 10 20.07 -49.63 1.79
C LYS A 10 20.10 -48.18 1.30
N LEU A 11 20.93 -47.41 1.98
CA LEU A 11 21.57 -46.19 1.54
C LEU A 11 22.69 -46.58 0.55
N LEU A 12 22.73 -46.02 -0.65
CA LEU A 12 23.89 -45.93 -1.55
C LEU A 12 23.46 -44.92 -2.63
N ILE A 13 24.12 -43.78 -2.87
CA ILE A 13 25.42 -43.67 -3.53
C ILE A 13 26.12 -42.40 -3.00
N ILE A 14 27.39 -42.56 -2.60
CA ILE A 14 28.38 -41.49 -2.52
C ILE A 14 29.31 -41.68 -3.73
N ALA A 15 29.59 -40.61 -4.46
CA ALA A 15 30.91 -40.35 -5.03
C ALA A 15 31.05 -38.85 -5.29
N ALA A 16 31.99 -38.24 -4.57
CA ALA A 16 32.42 -36.87 -4.74
C ALA A 16 33.54 -36.79 -5.78
N THR A 17 33.62 -35.67 -6.51
CA THR A 17 34.86 -35.13 -7.04
C THR A 17 34.72 -33.61 -7.20
N LEU A 18 35.56 -32.87 -6.47
CA LEU A 18 35.81 -31.45 -6.69
C LEU A 18 36.61 -31.24 -7.97
N THR A 19 36.27 -30.23 -8.77
CA THR A 19 37.22 -29.44 -9.58
C THR A 19 36.71 -28.01 -9.75
N ALA A 20 37.65 -27.07 -9.62
CA ALA A 20 37.48 -25.61 -9.62
C ALA A 20 37.19 -25.04 -11.03
N PRO A 21 36.81 -23.74 -11.16
CA PRO A 21 36.29 -23.19 -12.41
C PRO A 21 37.43 -22.80 -13.38
N ILE A 22 37.19 -23.03 -14.67
CA ILE A 22 37.97 -22.47 -15.78
C ILE A 22 37.01 -21.65 -16.64
N ILE A 23 37.16 -20.33 -16.65
CA ILE A 23 36.78 -19.51 -17.80
C ILE A 23 37.96 -18.60 -18.09
N ALA A 24 38.69 -18.96 -19.14
CA ALA A 24 39.58 -18.07 -19.87
C ALA A 24 38.79 -17.45 -21.03
N LEU A 25 38.89 -16.14 -21.20
CA LEU A 25 38.70 -15.52 -22.51
C LEU A 25 39.70 -14.39 -22.68
N THR A 26 40.41 -14.46 -23.81
CA THR A 26 41.62 -13.73 -24.15
C THR A 26 41.35 -12.57 -25.12
N ALA A 27 41.97 -11.42 -24.80
CA ALA A 27 42.62 -10.41 -25.69
C ALA A 27 41.75 -9.46 -26.58
N PRO A 28 42.27 -8.29 -27.05
CA PRO A 28 43.66 -7.76 -26.94
C PRO A 28 43.84 -6.29 -26.47
N LEU A 29 45.11 -6.01 -26.16
CA LEU A 29 45.77 -4.72 -25.92
C LEU A 29 45.75 -3.77 -27.15
N ILE A 30 45.66 -2.47 -26.89
CA ILE A 30 46.38 -1.44 -27.66
C ILE A 30 47.23 -0.65 -26.66
N GLY A 31 48.55 -0.67 -26.88
CA GLY A 31 49.54 -0.01 -26.06
C GLY A 31 49.72 1.46 -26.42
N LEU A 32 50.09 2.25 -25.42
CA LEU A 32 50.83 3.50 -25.57
C LEU A 32 51.91 3.54 -24.48
N THR A 33 53.08 3.99 -24.90
CA THR A 33 54.40 3.82 -24.29
C THR A 33 54.83 5.01 -23.39
N ALA A 34 55.65 4.67 -22.38
CA ALA A 34 56.65 5.49 -21.65
C ALA A 34 56.19 6.37 -20.46
N PRO A 35 57.08 6.72 -19.49
CA PRO A 35 58.24 6.02 -18.94
C PRO A 35 58.11 5.75 -17.42
N ILE A 36 58.95 4.85 -16.89
CA ILE A 36 59.04 4.52 -15.46
C ILE A 36 59.81 5.62 -14.73
N ILE A 37 59.13 6.35 -13.86
CA ILE A 37 59.75 7.17 -12.81
C ILE A 37 59.73 6.34 -11.53
N MET A 38 60.90 5.87 -11.08
CA MET A 38 61.05 5.33 -9.73
C MET A 38 60.93 6.48 -8.73
N LEU A 39 59.75 6.64 -8.13
CA LEU A 39 59.59 7.41 -6.90
C LEU A 39 59.73 6.46 -5.72
N THR A 40 60.82 6.61 -4.97
CA THR A 40 61.02 6.00 -3.65
C THR A 40 59.96 6.52 -2.69
N ALA A 41 58.94 5.72 -2.37
CA ALA A 41 58.00 6.04 -1.30
C ALA A 41 58.65 5.77 0.06
N PRO A 42 58.56 6.70 1.04
CA PRO A 42 59.04 6.44 2.39
C PRO A 42 58.17 5.37 3.07
N ILE A 43 58.81 4.46 3.79
CA ILE A 43 58.15 3.50 4.67
C ILE A 43 57.57 4.30 5.84
N ILE A 44 56.29 4.66 5.76
CA ILE A 44 55.53 5.16 6.90
C ILE A 44 55.01 3.93 7.64
N GLY A 45 55.54 3.71 8.85
CA GLY A 45 55.08 2.64 9.73
C GLY A 45 53.57 2.79 10.01
N LEU A 46 52.79 1.77 9.63
CA LEU A 46 51.41 1.62 10.07
C LEU A 46 51.43 1.27 11.57
N THR A 47 51.42 2.27 12.44
CA THR A 47 50.87 2.08 13.77
C THR A 47 49.35 2.17 13.63
N ALA A 48 48.66 1.06 13.93
CA ALA A 48 47.21 1.06 14.04
C ALA A 48 46.82 2.11 15.10
N PRO A 49 45.88 3.03 14.81
CA PRO A 49 45.41 3.93 15.85
C PRO A 49 44.73 3.08 16.92
N THR A 50 45.31 3.06 18.12
CA THR A 50 44.59 2.62 19.31
C THR A 50 43.44 3.60 19.51
N VAL A 51 42.24 3.17 19.11
CA VAL A 51 41.00 3.85 19.50
C VAL A 51 40.92 3.72 21.02
N SER A 52 41.44 4.73 21.72
CA SER A 52 41.14 4.98 23.11
C SER A 52 39.61 4.99 23.23
N ALA A 53 39.08 4.27 24.22
CA ALA A 53 37.65 4.28 24.52
C ALA A 53 37.24 5.74 24.76
N ALA A 54 36.65 6.34 23.72
CA ALA A 54 36.20 7.71 23.75
C ALA A 54 35.18 7.85 24.87
N GLU A 55 35.32 8.95 25.59
CA GLU A 55 34.45 9.40 26.66
C GLU A 55 32.96 9.20 26.31
N PRO A 56 32.09 8.93 27.29
CA PRO A 56 30.67 8.76 27.04
C PRO A 56 30.15 9.97 26.25
N VAL A 57 29.55 9.69 25.09
CA VAL A 57 28.84 10.70 24.30
C VAL A 57 27.87 11.40 25.24
N GLN A 58 28.15 12.66 25.60
CA GLN A 58 27.18 13.51 26.24
C GLN A 58 26.01 13.63 25.27
N ILE A 59 24.87 13.05 25.65
CA ILE A 59 23.60 13.31 24.99
C ILE A 59 23.32 14.79 25.28
N THR A 60 23.74 15.66 24.37
CA THR A 60 23.25 17.03 24.34
C THR A 60 21.73 16.93 24.25
N GLU A 61 21.03 17.73 25.06
CA GLU A 61 19.57 17.81 25.01
C GLU A 61 19.14 17.89 23.54
N PRO A 62 18.08 17.16 23.13
CA PRO A 62 17.61 17.24 21.76
C PRO A 62 17.38 18.72 21.48
N VAL A 63 18.10 19.27 20.49
CA VAL A 63 17.84 20.61 19.99
C VAL A 63 16.34 20.62 19.73
N ALA A 64 15.60 21.39 20.53
CA ALA A 64 14.17 21.49 20.40
C ALA A 64 13.95 22.04 18.99
N GLN A 65 13.68 21.14 18.04
CA GLN A 65 13.24 21.53 16.72
C GLN A 65 12.02 22.39 17.00
N GLU A 66 12.09 23.66 16.58
CA GLU A 66 11.00 24.60 16.72
C GLU A 66 9.76 23.86 16.22
N ARG A 67 8.82 23.60 17.14
CA ARG A 67 7.64 22.81 16.80
C ARG A 67 7.01 23.56 15.64
N VAL A 68 7.00 22.95 14.45
CA VAL A 68 6.26 23.47 13.30
C VAL A 68 4.90 23.86 13.85
N LYS A 69 4.55 25.15 13.80
CA LYS A 69 3.24 25.60 14.26
C LYS A 69 2.23 24.88 13.38
N VAL A 70 1.65 23.80 13.89
CA VAL A 70 0.53 23.14 13.26
C VAL A 70 -0.60 24.17 13.31
N GLY A 71 -0.88 24.80 12.17
CA GLY A 71 -2.01 25.72 12.05
C GLY A 71 -3.32 25.05 12.47
N ASN A 72 -4.33 25.85 12.83
CA ASN A 72 -5.65 25.31 13.14
C ASN A 72 -6.26 24.65 11.89
N ILE A 73 -6.89 23.49 12.07
CA ILE A 73 -7.69 22.85 11.02
C ILE A 73 -9.10 23.42 11.11
N THR A 74 -9.56 24.06 10.04
CA THR A 74 -10.95 24.50 9.89
C THR A 74 -11.75 23.38 9.25
N GLN A 75 -12.96 23.14 9.75
CA GLN A 75 -13.86 22.10 9.26
C GLN A 75 -15.24 22.69 8.98
N TRP A 76 -15.81 22.36 7.81
CA TRP A 76 -17.18 22.73 7.44
C TRP A 76 -17.79 21.71 6.50
N TYR A 77 -19.05 21.94 6.13
CA TYR A 77 -19.76 21.19 5.10
C TYR A 77 -20.17 22.13 3.97
N THR A 78 -20.02 21.70 2.72
CA THR A 78 -20.55 22.41 1.56
C THR A 78 -22.08 22.31 1.50
N LYS A 79 -22.71 23.09 0.62
CA LYS A 79 -24.17 23.01 0.38
C LYS A 79 -24.65 21.61 -0.03
N ASN A 80 -23.82 20.86 -0.75
CA ASN A 80 -24.13 19.49 -1.18
C ASN A 80 -23.74 18.42 -0.15
N GLY A 81 -23.32 18.83 1.06
CA GLY A 81 -23.03 17.94 2.18
C GLY A 81 -21.67 17.26 2.13
N MET A 82 -20.73 17.78 1.33
CA MET A 82 -19.34 17.33 1.36
C MET A 82 -18.63 17.89 2.59
N GLU A 83 -18.02 17.00 3.37
CA GLU A 83 -17.18 17.40 4.50
C GLU A 83 -15.85 17.94 3.99
N VAL A 84 -15.40 19.06 4.56
CA VAL A 84 -14.16 19.72 4.18
C VAL A 84 -13.28 19.94 5.40
N LEU A 85 -12.01 19.59 5.26
CA LEU A 85 -10.94 19.86 6.21
C LEU A 85 -9.93 20.77 5.54
N PHE A 86 -9.63 21.91 6.13
CA PHE A 86 -8.69 22.88 5.57
C PHE A 86 -7.64 23.28 6.57
N GLN A 87 -6.39 23.35 6.10
CA GLN A 87 -5.30 23.95 6.83
C GLN A 87 -4.52 24.88 5.90
N GLN A 88 -4.54 26.17 6.21
CA GLN A 88 -3.69 27.14 5.52
C GLN A 88 -2.22 26.84 5.77
N ALA A 89 -1.43 26.79 4.70
CA ALA A 89 0.02 26.59 4.74
C ALA A 89 0.67 27.37 3.58
N ASP A 90 1.27 28.52 3.88
CA ASP A 90 1.82 29.48 2.92
C ASP A 90 3.35 29.39 2.73
N SER A 91 3.97 28.37 3.32
CA SER A 91 5.43 28.18 3.23
C SER A 91 5.92 27.80 1.83
N LEU A 92 5.04 27.25 0.99
CA LEU A 92 5.28 26.94 -0.41
C LEU A 92 4.09 27.41 -1.24
N PRO A 93 4.31 27.95 -2.46
CA PRO A 93 3.25 28.41 -3.35
C PRO A 93 2.53 27.23 -4.03
N MET A 94 1.98 26.33 -3.24
CA MET A 94 1.34 25.09 -3.67
C MET A 94 0.09 24.80 -2.85
N ILE A 95 -0.81 24.04 -3.46
CA ILE A 95 -2.07 23.61 -2.85
C ILE A 95 -2.24 22.12 -3.13
N ASP A 96 -2.50 21.34 -2.09
CA ASP A 96 -2.88 19.94 -2.14
C ASP A 96 -4.39 19.81 -1.92
N PHE A 97 -5.07 19.14 -2.84
CA PHE A 97 -6.44 18.66 -2.66
C PHE A 97 -6.45 17.14 -2.61
N ARG A 98 -7.11 16.60 -1.59
CA ARG A 98 -7.26 15.15 -1.42
C ARG A 98 -8.72 14.82 -1.15
N LEU A 99 -9.34 14.15 -2.11
CA LEU A 99 -10.68 13.60 -1.99
C LEU A 99 -10.58 12.16 -1.50
N ILE A 100 -11.29 11.84 -0.41
CA ILE A 100 -11.28 10.52 0.21
C ILE A 100 -12.73 10.02 0.24
N PHE A 101 -13.06 9.09 -0.65
CA PHE A 101 -14.39 8.51 -0.80
C PHE A 101 -14.50 7.22 0.02
N ASP A 102 -15.65 6.99 0.66
CA ASP A 102 -16.01 5.65 1.17
C ASP A 102 -16.49 4.77 0.00
N ALA A 103 -15.51 4.38 -0.82
CA ALA A 103 -15.70 3.74 -2.11
C ALA A 103 -14.60 2.69 -2.40
N GLY A 104 -14.06 2.06 -1.35
CA GLY A 104 -13.07 0.98 -1.48
C GLY A 104 -13.69 -0.38 -1.81
N ALA A 105 -12.85 -1.40 -1.93
CA ALA A 105 -13.23 -2.77 -2.28
C ALA A 105 -14.25 -3.43 -1.33
N ALA A 106 -14.41 -2.92 -0.10
CA ALA A 106 -15.47 -3.33 0.81
C ALA A 106 -16.88 -3.01 0.27
N ARG A 107 -16.99 -2.22 -0.80
CA ARG A 107 -18.26 -1.87 -1.44
C ARG A 107 -18.56 -2.71 -2.69
N ASP A 108 -17.59 -3.48 -3.18
CA ASP A 108 -17.75 -4.33 -4.38
C ASP A 108 -18.86 -5.37 -4.22
N GLY A 109 -19.08 -5.87 -3.00
CA GLY A 109 -20.13 -6.87 -2.69
C GLY A 109 -21.55 -6.44 -3.03
N ASN A 110 -21.79 -5.14 -3.20
CA ASN A 110 -23.08 -4.58 -3.60
C ASN A 110 -23.32 -4.65 -5.12
N PHE A 111 -22.32 -5.05 -5.90
CA PHE A 111 -22.35 -5.14 -7.35
C PHE A 111 -22.12 -6.58 -7.78
N LYS A 112 -23.09 -7.13 -8.52
CA LYS A 112 -23.08 -8.51 -8.98
C LYS A 112 -23.41 -8.58 -10.47
N SER A 113 -22.79 -9.52 -11.16
CA SER A 113 -23.22 -9.92 -12.50
C SER A 113 -24.60 -10.59 -12.47
N ALA A 114 -25.16 -10.84 -13.66
CA ALA A 114 -26.50 -11.43 -13.81
C ALA A 114 -26.63 -12.84 -13.21
N ASP A 115 -25.53 -13.59 -13.14
CA ASP A 115 -25.43 -14.92 -12.52
C ASP A 115 -25.19 -14.88 -10.99
N GLY A 116 -25.08 -13.68 -10.41
CA GLY A 116 -24.89 -13.47 -8.98
C GLY A 116 -23.43 -13.41 -8.52
N THR A 117 -22.45 -13.51 -9.42
CA THR A 117 -21.02 -13.37 -9.08
C THR A 117 -20.72 -11.93 -8.62
N VAL A 118 -20.04 -11.80 -7.47
CA VAL A 118 -19.60 -10.48 -6.96
C VAL A 118 -18.54 -9.89 -7.89
N LEU A 119 -18.72 -8.64 -8.28
CA LEU A 119 -17.80 -7.90 -9.15
C LEU A 119 -16.59 -7.36 -8.36
N ALA A 120 -15.83 -8.25 -7.72
CA ALA A 120 -14.61 -7.88 -6.99
C ALA A 120 -13.59 -7.20 -7.92
N GLY A 121 -12.95 -6.13 -7.44
CA GLY A 121 -12.03 -5.30 -8.22
C GLY A 121 -12.69 -4.10 -8.91
N LEU A 122 -14.03 -3.97 -8.82
CA LEU A 122 -14.78 -2.87 -9.42
C LEU A 122 -14.39 -1.51 -8.83
N ALA A 123 -14.23 -1.41 -7.51
CA ALA A 123 -13.73 -0.21 -6.84
C ALA A 123 -12.37 0.24 -7.38
N LYS A 124 -11.47 -0.73 -7.61
CA LYS A 124 -10.11 -0.48 -8.08
C LYS A 124 -10.09 -0.03 -9.53
N LEU A 125 -10.86 -0.69 -10.41
CA LEU A 125 -11.00 -0.29 -11.80
C LEU A 125 -11.66 1.09 -11.93
N THR A 126 -12.73 1.35 -11.16
CA THR A 126 -13.41 2.66 -11.19
C THR A 126 -12.46 3.78 -10.79
N ASN A 127 -11.70 3.61 -9.70
CA ASN A 127 -10.75 4.63 -9.28
C ASN A 127 -9.56 4.77 -10.23
N GLY A 128 -9.00 3.66 -10.71
CA GLY A 128 -7.82 3.65 -11.58
C GLY A 128 -8.08 4.30 -12.94
N LEU A 129 -9.33 4.22 -13.42
CA LEU A 129 -9.74 4.75 -14.72
C LEU A 129 -10.33 6.17 -14.65
N ILE A 130 -10.33 6.82 -13.48
CA ILE A 130 -10.96 8.14 -13.31
C ILE A 130 -10.33 9.22 -14.20
N PHE A 131 -9.04 9.08 -14.56
CA PHE A 131 -8.30 10.02 -15.40
C PHE A 131 -8.18 9.57 -16.87
N GLU A 132 -8.84 8.47 -17.25
CA GLU A 132 -8.68 7.88 -18.58
C GLU A 132 -9.60 8.50 -19.64
N GLY A 133 -10.57 9.30 -19.22
CA GLY A 133 -11.39 10.07 -20.15
C GLY A 133 -12.57 10.76 -19.49
N THR A 134 -13.01 11.84 -20.15
CA THR A 134 -14.29 12.49 -19.89
C THR A 134 -15.23 12.30 -21.07
N SER A 135 -16.37 13.00 -21.08
CA SER A 135 -17.27 13.07 -22.23
C SER A 135 -16.61 13.59 -23.52
N ASP A 136 -15.53 14.36 -23.40
CA ASP A 136 -14.93 15.14 -24.49
C ASP A 136 -13.39 15.28 -24.43
N LEU A 137 -12.75 14.73 -23.39
CA LEU A 137 -11.29 14.65 -23.28
C LEU A 137 -10.83 13.20 -23.21
N SER A 138 -9.81 12.86 -24.00
CA SER A 138 -9.07 11.60 -23.90
C SER A 138 -8.06 11.62 -22.74
N ALA A 139 -7.59 10.44 -22.32
CA ALA A 139 -6.51 10.30 -21.34
C ALA A 139 -5.27 11.16 -21.67
N ASN A 140 -4.86 11.18 -22.95
CA ASN A 140 -3.70 11.98 -23.39
C ASN A 140 -3.95 13.48 -23.23
N GLN A 141 -5.13 13.97 -23.63
CA GLN A 141 -5.48 15.38 -23.47
C GLN A 141 -5.58 15.79 -21.99
N ILE A 142 -6.08 14.89 -21.13
CA ILE A 142 -6.09 15.11 -19.68
C ILE A 142 -4.66 15.23 -19.15
N ALA A 143 -3.78 14.29 -19.52
CA ALA A 143 -2.38 14.28 -19.10
C ALA A 143 -1.60 15.51 -19.62
N GLU A 144 -1.82 15.92 -20.87
CA GLU A 144 -1.24 17.14 -21.45
C GLU A 144 -1.69 18.40 -20.71
N GLN A 145 -2.98 18.49 -20.35
CA GLN A 145 -3.48 19.62 -19.57
C GLN A 145 -2.87 19.64 -18.16
N PHE A 146 -2.82 18.50 -17.47
CA PHE A 146 -2.13 18.41 -16.17
C PHE A 146 -0.67 18.84 -16.27
N ALA A 147 0.07 18.37 -17.27
CA ALA A 147 1.47 18.73 -17.47
C ALA A 147 1.64 20.23 -17.77
N SER A 148 0.80 20.81 -18.65
CA SER A 148 0.88 22.23 -19.00
C SER A 148 0.57 23.18 -17.83
N LEU A 149 -0.24 22.71 -16.86
CA LEU A 149 -0.58 23.45 -15.65
C LEU A 149 0.37 23.14 -14.48
N GLY A 150 1.34 22.23 -14.65
CA GLY A 150 2.27 21.83 -13.59
C GLY A 150 1.59 21.07 -12.44
N ILE A 151 0.56 20.27 -12.75
CA ILE A 151 -0.22 19.54 -11.75
C ILE A 151 0.34 18.13 -11.55
N ASP A 152 0.62 17.79 -10.30
CA ASP A 152 0.83 16.40 -9.90
C ASP A 152 -0.51 15.80 -9.50
N TYR A 153 -0.84 14.62 -10.03
CA TYR A 153 -2.12 13.98 -9.79
C TYR A 153 -1.94 12.49 -9.52
N GLY A 154 -2.86 11.93 -8.75
CA GLY A 154 -2.84 10.52 -8.39
C GLY A 154 -4.20 10.01 -7.96
N ASN A 155 -4.32 8.69 -7.96
CA ASN A 155 -5.45 7.98 -7.41
C ASN A 155 -4.97 6.73 -6.66
N GLY A 156 -5.83 6.19 -5.81
CA GLY A 156 -5.57 4.94 -5.12
C GLY A 156 -6.83 4.33 -4.52
N SER A 157 -6.98 3.01 -4.65
CA SER A 157 -8.12 2.26 -4.12
C SER A 157 -7.65 1.21 -3.10
N TYR A 158 -8.36 1.16 -1.99
CA TYR A 158 -8.06 0.32 -0.82
C TYR A 158 -9.32 -0.44 -0.38
N ARG A 159 -9.30 -1.05 0.81
CA ARG A 159 -10.47 -1.77 1.34
C ARG A 159 -11.62 -0.83 1.70
N ASP A 160 -11.35 0.22 2.47
CA ASP A 160 -12.38 1.18 2.89
C ASP A 160 -12.59 2.31 1.89
N MET A 161 -11.51 2.78 1.29
CA MET A 161 -11.51 4.09 0.64
C MET A 161 -10.95 4.05 -0.78
N ALA A 162 -11.43 4.98 -1.59
CA ALA A 162 -10.79 5.39 -2.81
C ALA A 162 -10.35 6.85 -2.67
N ILE A 163 -9.19 7.18 -3.22
CA ILE A 163 -8.55 8.48 -3.11
C ILE A 163 -8.33 9.05 -4.51
N VAL A 164 -8.54 10.36 -4.62
CA VAL A 164 -8.14 11.18 -5.75
C VAL A 164 -7.38 12.36 -5.18
N ASN A 165 -6.15 12.57 -5.64
CA ASN A 165 -5.31 13.69 -5.19
C ASN A 165 -4.83 14.51 -6.38
N ILE A 166 -4.76 15.82 -6.18
CA ILE A 166 -4.11 16.77 -7.07
C ILE A 166 -3.29 17.75 -6.24
N ARG A 167 -2.12 18.11 -6.75
CA ARG A 167 -1.27 19.18 -6.25
C ARG A 167 -1.04 20.19 -7.37
N THR A 168 -1.24 21.46 -7.08
CA THR A 168 -1.08 22.55 -8.04
C THR A 168 -0.33 23.73 -7.43
N LEU A 169 0.16 24.64 -8.26
CA LEU A 169 0.71 25.91 -7.81
C LEU A 169 -0.40 26.85 -7.35
N SER A 170 -0.13 27.69 -6.34
CA SER A 170 -1.11 28.68 -5.84
C SER A 170 -1.31 29.89 -6.76
N TYR A 171 -0.49 30.03 -7.80
CA TYR A 171 -0.66 31.08 -8.81
C TYR A 171 -1.99 30.91 -9.56
N GLU A 172 -2.74 32.00 -9.69
CA GLU A 172 -4.15 32.00 -10.06
C GLU A 172 -4.49 31.22 -11.33
N PRO A 173 -3.76 31.37 -12.46
CA PRO A 173 -4.05 30.60 -13.67
C PRO A 173 -3.96 29.08 -13.47
N GLN A 174 -2.98 28.61 -12.68
CA GLN A 174 -2.73 27.19 -12.44
C GLN A 174 -3.76 26.60 -11.50
N ARG A 175 -4.07 27.26 -10.38
CA ARG A 175 -5.08 26.77 -9.44
C ARG A 175 -6.48 26.78 -10.04
N GLU A 176 -6.85 27.80 -10.83
CA GLU A 176 -8.13 27.83 -11.53
C GLU A 176 -8.20 26.76 -12.62
N GLY A 177 -7.12 26.60 -13.40
CA GLY A 177 -7.00 25.53 -14.39
C GLY A 177 -7.14 24.14 -13.76
N ALA A 178 -6.44 23.89 -12.65
CA ALA A 178 -6.49 22.63 -11.91
C ALA A 178 -7.90 22.33 -11.40
N LEU A 179 -8.56 23.33 -10.81
CA LEU A 179 -9.90 23.19 -10.27
C LEU A 179 -10.94 22.95 -11.37
N ASN A 180 -10.83 23.63 -12.50
CA ASN A 180 -11.69 23.42 -13.67
C ASN A 180 -11.51 22.01 -14.25
N LEU A 181 -10.27 21.57 -14.42
CA LEU A 181 -9.97 20.24 -14.96
C LEU A 181 -10.44 19.13 -14.01
N LEU A 182 -10.16 19.24 -12.71
CA LEU A 182 -10.66 18.29 -11.72
C LEU A 182 -12.20 18.23 -11.71
N SER A 183 -12.86 19.39 -11.69
CA SER A 183 -14.33 19.45 -11.71
C SER A 183 -14.91 18.79 -12.97
N LYS A 184 -14.27 18.99 -14.12
CA LYS A 184 -14.65 18.32 -15.37
C LYS A 184 -14.50 16.81 -15.27
N ILE A 185 -13.35 16.32 -14.79
CA ILE A 185 -13.11 14.89 -14.59
C ILE A 185 -14.15 14.28 -13.65
N LEU A 186 -14.42 14.93 -12.51
CA LEU A 186 -15.38 14.43 -11.53
C LEU A 186 -16.83 14.43 -12.03
N SER A 187 -17.20 15.37 -12.90
CA SER A 187 -18.57 15.48 -13.40
C SER A 187 -18.86 14.59 -14.61
N THR A 188 -17.86 14.32 -15.46
CA THR A 188 -18.07 13.66 -16.76
C THR A 188 -17.13 12.48 -17.05
N ALA A 189 -16.55 11.86 -16.02
CA ALA A 189 -15.77 10.62 -16.17
C ALA A 189 -16.50 9.57 -17.03
N SER A 190 -15.84 9.12 -18.10
CA SER A 190 -16.47 8.26 -19.12
C SER A 190 -16.05 6.79 -19.07
N PHE A 191 -14.96 6.47 -18.37
CA PHE A 191 -14.40 5.11 -18.25
C PHE A 191 -14.27 4.38 -19.60
N PRO A 192 -13.42 4.85 -20.53
CA PRO A 192 -13.37 4.30 -21.89
C PRO A 192 -13.15 2.78 -21.94
N GLN A 193 -13.87 2.10 -22.84
CA GLN A 193 -13.85 0.63 -22.94
C GLN A 193 -12.45 0.07 -23.22
N GLU A 194 -11.64 0.76 -24.04
CA GLU A 194 -10.25 0.37 -24.31
C GLU A 194 -9.39 0.43 -23.05
N ALA A 195 -9.52 1.49 -22.25
CA ALA A 195 -8.81 1.64 -20.99
C ALA A 195 -9.23 0.56 -19.99
N LEU A 196 -10.53 0.24 -19.91
CA LEU A 196 -11.04 -0.85 -19.09
C LEU A 196 -10.44 -2.21 -19.47
N GLN A 197 -10.39 -2.53 -20.76
CA GLN A 197 -9.78 -3.78 -21.23
C GLN A 197 -8.30 -3.87 -20.89
N ARG A 198 -7.56 -2.77 -21.11
CA ARG A 198 -6.13 -2.67 -20.80
C ARG A 198 -5.86 -2.85 -19.30
N GLU A 199 -6.59 -2.13 -18.45
CA GLU A 199 -6.38 -2.22 -17.00
C GLU A 199 -6.85 -3.56 -16.42
N SER A 200 -7.94 -4.14 -16.96
CA SER A 200 -8.37 -5.49 -16.58
C SER A 200 -7.30 -6.54 -16.93
N ALA A 201 -6.70 -6.44 -18.12
CA ALA A 201 -5.59 -7.31 -18.52
C ALA A 201 -4.36 -7.14 -17.60
N ARG A 202 -4.00 -5.89 -17.25
CA ARG A 202 -2.93 -5.61 -16.30
C ARG A 202 -3.21 -6.21 -14.92
N MET A 203 -4.45 -6.12 -14.45
CA MET A 203 -4.87 -6.71 -13.18
C MET A 203 -4.81 -8.24 -13.20
N LEU A 204 -5.19 -8.89 -14.30
CA LEU A 204 -5.04 -10.34 -14.45
C LEU A 204 -3.57 -10.78 -14.37
N VAL A 205 -2.65 -10.08 -15.05
CA VAL A 205 -1.20 -10.33 -14.92
C VAL A 205 -0.71 -10.08 -13.50
N SER A 206 -1.25 -9.07 -12.81
CA SER A 206 -0.92 -8.83 -11.40
C SER A 206 -1.36 -9.97 -10.50
N LEU A 207 -2.48 -10.66 -10.80
CA LEU A 207 -2.91 -11.86 -10.08
C LEU A 207 -1.97 -13.04 -10.33
N ASP A 208 -1.47 -13.20 -11.57
CA ASP A 208 -0.46 -14.23 -11.88
C ASP A 208 0.84 -14.00 -11.09
N TYR A 209 1.30 -12.75 -11.02
CA TYR A 209 2.45 -12.37 -10.20
C TYR A 209 2.19 -12.57 -8.70
N GLU A 210 0.96 -12.33 -8.24
CA GLU A 210 0.55 -12.56 -6.86
C GLU A 210 0.68 -14.04 -6.48
N ASP A 211 0.22 -14.94 -7.36
CA ASP A 211 0.25 -16.38 -7.15
C ASP A 211 1.68 -16.95 -7.09
N GLN A 212 2.64 -16.26 -7.73
CA GLN A 212 4.07 -16.59 -7.70
C GLN A 212 4.83 -15.96 -6.51
N THR A 213 4.19 -15.05 -5.77
CA THR A 213 4.82 -14.31 -4.67
C THR A 213 4.25 -14.80 -3.33
N PRO A 214 4.97 -15.61 -2.53
CA PRO A 214 4.45 -16.22 -1.31
C PRO A 214 3.79 -15.24 -0.35
N SER A 215 4.41 -14.08 -0.13
CA SER A 215 3.90 -13.06 0.80
C SER A 215 2.60 -12.43 0.33
N LYS A 216 2.43 -12.21 -0.98
CA LYS A 216 1.19 -11.64 -1.52
C LYS A 216 0.06 -12.67 -1.49
N LYS A 217 0.33 -13.90 -1.93
CA LYS A 217 -0.63 -15.00 -1.86
C LYS A 217 -1.08 -15.26 -0.42
N ALA A 218 -0.15 -15.28 0.53
CA ALA A 218 -0.46 -15.44 1.95
C ALA A 218 -1.29 -14.26 2.49
N SER A 219 -1.00 -13.02 2.07
CA SER A 219 -1.81 -11.85 2.45
C SER A 219 -3.25 -11.96 1.92
N ARG A 220 -3.44 -12.36 0.65
CA ARG A 220 -4.78 -12.56 0.09
C ARG A 220 -5.57 -13.62 0.86
N LEU A 221 -4.98 -14.80 1.05
CA LEU A 221 -5.60 -15.89 1.81
C LEU A 221 -5.89 -15.49 3.26
N PHE A 222 -5.00 -14.71 3.88
CA PHE A 222 -5.19 -14.19 5.23
C PHE A 222 -6.46 -13.33 5.31
N TYR A 223 -6.65 -12.35 4.43
CA TYR A 223 -7.85 -11.51 4.47
C TYR A 223 -9.13 -12.26 4.08
N GLU A 224 -9.07 -13.13 3.07
CA GLU A 224 -10.21 -13.98 2.66
C GLU A 224 -10.69 -14.86 3.82
N SER A 225 -9.76 -15.45 4.57
CA SER A 225 -10.07 -16.33 5.70
C SER A 225 -10.47 -15.54 6.95
N LEU A 226 -9.81 -14.43 7.23
CA LEU A 226 -10.04 -13.61 8.42
C LEU A 226 -11.41 -12.93 8.39
N TYR A 227 -11.86 -12.54 7.20
CA TYR A 227 -13.11 -11.79 6.99
C TYR A 227 -14.09 -12.58 6.11
N ALA A 228 -14.12 -13.91 6.24
CA ALA A 228 -15.08 -14.74 5.53
C ALA A 228 -16.52 -14.27 5.81
N GLY A 229 -17.28 -13.97 4.74
CA GLY A 229 -18.63 -13.43 4.84
C GLY A 229 -18.73 -11.93 5.19
N HIS A 230 -17.61 -11.27 5.50
CA HIS A 230 -17.53 -9.83 5.74
C HIS A 230 -16.97 -9.10 4.51
N PRO A 231 -17.37 -7.85 4.21
CA PRO A 231 -16.91 -7.16 3.00
C PRO A 231 -15.38 -7.01 2.86
N TYR A 232 -14.64 -6.96 3.98
CA TYR A 232 -13.18 -6.96 3.99
C TYR A 232 -12.52 -8.26 3.49
N GLY A 233 -13.27 -9.34 3.32
CA GLY A 233 -12.78 -10.56 2.67
C GLY A 233 -12.62 -10.38 1.16
N THR A 234 -13.31 -9.41 0.56
CA THR A 234 -13.25 -9.17 -0.89
C THR A 234 -11.85 -8.68 -1.29
N PRO A 235 -11.16 -9.32 -2.25
CA PRO A 235 -9.83 -8.90 -2.65
C PRO A 235 -9.90 -7.58 -3.44
N PRO A 236 -9.14 -6.52 -3.06
CA PRO A 236 -9.15 -5.25 -3.79
C PRO A 236 -8.62 -5.36 -5.22
N GLY A 237 -7.80 -6.37 -5.50
CA GLY A 237 -7.34 -6.71 -6.85
C GLY A 237 -8.37 -7.45 -7.70
N GLY A 238 -9.55 -7.77 -7.16
CA GLY A 238 -10.52 -8.64 -7.79
C GLY A 238 -10.06 -10.10 -7.88
N ASN A 239 -10.77 -10.87 -8.71
CA ASN A 239 -10.41 -12.24 -9.03
C ASN A 239 -10.57 -12.48 -10.55
N ARG A 240 -10.05 -13.61 -11.04
CA ARG A 240 -10.02 -13.90 -12.49
C ARG A 240 -11.41 -14.00 -13.13
N GLU A 241 -12.43 -14.37 -12.36
CA GLU A 241 -13.81 -14.47 -12.83
C GLU A 241 -14.42 -13.07 -12.91
N SER A 242 -14.40 -12.31 -11.82
CA SER A 242 -14.99 -10.97 -11.74
C SER A 242 -14.37 -10.00 -12.75
N LEU A 243 -13.04 -10.01 -12.91
CA LEU A 243 -12.34 -9.11 -13.84
C LEU A 243 -12.72 -9.35 -15.31
N LYS A 244 -13.21 -10.54 -15.67
CA LYS A 244 -13.69 -10.83 -17.03
C LYS A 244 -15.15 -10.40 -17.23
N LEU A 245 -15.90 -10.26 -16.13
CA LEU A 245 -17.32 -9.93 -16.13
C LEU A 245 -17.60 -8.42 -16.01
N ILE A 246 -16.68 -7.65 -15.42
CA ILE A 246 -16.83 -6.20 -15.23
C ILE A 246 -16.95 -5.48 -16.57
N GLN A 247 -17.99 -4.67 -16.71
CA GLN A 247 -18.28 -3.85 -17.89
C GLN A 247 -18.27 -2.35 -17.53
N GLN A 248 -18.10 -1.49 -18.53
CA GLN A 248 -18.11 -0.03 -18.35
C GLN A 248 -19.35 0.48 -17.59
N LYS A 249 -20.51 -0.11 -17.84
CA LYS A 249 -21.77 0.26 -17.15
C LYS A 249 -21.68 0.03 -15.64
N ASP A 250 -20.92 -0.97 -15.20
CA ASP A 250 -20.76 -1.29 -13.78
C ASP A 250 -19.88 -0.24 -13.09
N LEU A 251 -18.85 0.25 -13.80
CA LEU A 251 -18.00 1.35 -13.32
C LEU A 251 -18.81 2.64 -13.19
N LEU A 252 -19.64 2.96 -14.19
CA LEU A 252 -20.53 4.12 -14.15
C LEU A 252 -21.55 4.01 -13.01
N ALA A 253 -22.12 2.83 -12.78
CA ALA A 253 -23.04 2.59 -11.68
C ALA A 253 -22.35 2.72 -10.32
N TYR A 254 -21.15 2.15 -10.17
CA TYR A 254 -20.33 2.27 -8.97
C TYR A 254 -19.95 3.73 -8.69
N TYR A 255 -19.54 4.46 -9.73
CA TYR A 255 -19.20 5.88 -9.65
C TYR A 255 -20.39 6.70 -9.16
N ARG A 256 -21.56 6.55 -9.78
CA ARG A 256 -22.79 7.26 -9.37
C ARG A 256 -23.24 6.92 -7.95
N GLN A 257 -22.97 5.71 -7.48
CA GLN A 257 -23.37 5.27 -6.14
C GLN A 257 -22.46 5.81 -5.05
N TYR A 258 -21.14 5.87 -5.27
CA TYR A 258 -20.17 6.13 -4.20
C TYR A 258 -19.29 7.36 -4.38
N TYR A 259 -19.15 7.89 -5.60
CA TYR A 259 -18.42 9.13 -5.85
C TYR A 259 -19.40 10.32 -5.81
N VAL A 260 -20.00 10.53 -4.64
CA VAL A 260 -21.03 11.56 -4.42
C VAL A 260 -20.59 12.53 -3.33
N ALA A 261 -21.09 13.77 -3.37
CA ALA A 261 -20.68 14.82 -2.43
C ALA A 261 -20.85 14.43 -0.95
N LYS A 262 -21.93 13.73 -0.58
CA LYS A 262 -22.16 13.27 0.80
C LYS A 262 -21.31 12.06 1.22
N ASN A 263 -20.57 11.44 0.30
CA ASN A 263 -19.77 10.24 0.54
C ASN A 263 -18.26 10.48 0.39
N VAL A 264 -17.84 11.74 0.52
CA VAL A 264 -16.43 12.15 0.37
C VAL A 264 -16.05 13.17 1.42
N VAL A 265 -14.80 13.08 1.87
CA VAL A 265 -14.12 14.12 2.64
C VAL A 265 -13.09 14.77 1.72
N LEU A 266 -13.13 16.10 1.60
CA LEU A 266 -12.12 16.90 0.93
C LEU A 266 -11.15 17.46 1.97
N ALA A 267 -9.88 17.05 1.91
CA ALA A 267 -8.81 17.71 2.64
C ALA A 267 -8.07 18.69 1.71
N ILE A 268 -7.91 19.93 2.16
CA ILE A 268 -7.20 20.99 1.46
C ILE A 268 -6.07 21.49 2.36
N VAL A 269 -4.83 21.50 1.85
CA VAL A 269 -3.69 22.09 2.55
C VAL A 269 -2.87 22.92 1.58
N GLY A 270 -2.52 24.15 1.95
CA GLY A 270 -1.62 24.96 1.12
C GLY A 270 -1.90 26.46 1.15
N ASP A 271 -1.32 27.15 0.17
CA ASP A 271 -1.34 28.61 0.03
C ASP A 271 -2.69 29.08 -0.54
N LEU A 272 -3.71 29.02 0.32
CA LEU A 272 -5.05 29.55 0.13
C LEU A 272 -5.47 30.27 1.41
N ASN A 273 -6.31 31.30 1.28
CA ASN A 273 -7.07 31.79 2.43
C ASN A 273 -8.38 31.00 2.59
N GLU A 274 -9.03 31.15 3.74
CA GLU A 274 -10.26 30.42 4.07
C GLU A 274 -11.40 30.68 3.07
N ALA A 275 -11.57 31.92 2.60
CA ALA A 275 -12.60 32.26 1.62
C ALA A 275 -12.40 31.53 0.27
N GLN A 276 -11.16 31.45 -0.21
CA GLN A 276 -10.82 30.69 -1.41
C GLN A 276 -11.03 29.19 -1.20
N ALA A 277 -10.69 28.67 -0.02
CA ALA A 277 -10.92 27.26 0.31
C ALA A 277 -12.42 26.91 0.30
N HIS A 278 -13.28 27.79 0.83
CA HIS A 278 -14.74 27.64 0.74
C HIS A 278 -15.22 27.61 -0.72
N GLU A 279 -14.79 28.58 -1.54
CA GLU A 279 -15.18 28.64 -2.95
C GLU A 279 -14.77 27.38 -3.71
N TYR A 280 -13.54 26.91 -3.50
CA TYR A 280 -12.99 25.75 -4.18
C TYR A 280 -13.68 24.46 -3.75
N ALA A 281 -13.97 24.33 -2.46
CA ALA A 281 -14.74 23.22 -1.95
C ALA A 281 -16.15 23.18 -2.56
N GLU A 282 -16.84 24.32 -2.66
CA GLU A 282 -18.18 24.39 -3.29
C GLU A 282 -18.13 24.01 -4.78
N LYS A 283 -17.10 24.46 -5.51
CA LYS A 283 -16.91 24.11 -6.93
C LYS A 283 -16.66 22.61 -7.12
N ILE A 284 -15.78 22.01 -6.33
CA ILE A 284 -15.53 20.55 -6.35
C ILE A 284 -16.81 19.78 -5.97
N SER A 285 -17.49 20.22 -4.91
CA SER A 285 -18.69 19.56 -4.41
C SER A 285 -19.86 19.62 -5.40
N SER A 286 -19.96 20.70 -6.18
CA SER A 286 -20.97 20.86 -7.22
C SER A 286 -20.69 20.04 -8.47
N ALA A 287 -19.42 19.67 -8.70
CA ALA A 287 -19.04 18.81 -9.81
C ALA A 287 -19.30 17.32 -9.55
N LEU A 288 -19.41 16.91 -8.29
CA LEU A 288 -19.72 15.54 -7.93
C LEU A 288 -21.21 15.23 -8.13
N PRO A 289 -21.55 14.00 -8.56
CA PRO A 289 -22.92 13.51 -8.56
C PRO A 289 -23.61 13.69 -7.19
N ALA A 290 -24.91 13.98 -7.23
CA ALA A 290 -25.75 13.95 -6.05
C ALA A 290 -26.01 12.50 -5.62
N GLY A 291 -26.04 12.25 -4.32
CA GLY A 291 -26.35 10.96 -3.74
C GLY A 291 -26.21 10.97 -2.22
N GLU A 292 -26.31 9.79 -1.62
CA GLU A 292 -26.25 9.62 -0.17
C GLU A 292 -24.94 8.98 0.27
N LYS A 293 -24.58 9.20 1.53
CA LYS A 293 -23.44 8.54 2.17
C LYS A 293 -23.64 7.02 2.12
N ALA A 294 -22.56 6.28 1.87
CA ALA A 294 -22.57 4.83 1.90
C ALA A 294 -23.00 4.33 3.30
N ALA A 295 -23.80 3.26 3.33
CA ALA A 295 -24.20 2.63 4.58
C ALA A 295 -22.96 2.17 5.37
N ASN A 296 -23.04 2.18 6.70
CA ASN A 296 -21.93 1.68 7.53
C ASN A 296 -21.64 0.21 7.20
N LEU A 297 -20.35 -0.14 7.17
CA LEU A 297 -19.94 -1.54 7.07
C LEU A 297 -20.41 -2.30 8.32
N PRO A 298 -20.76 -3.59 8.19
CA PRO A 298 -21.04 -4.43 9.35
C PRO A 298 -19.82 -4.48 10.28
N SER A 299 -20.04 -4.78 11.56
CA SER A 299 -18.92 -5.05 12.46
C SER A 299 -18.27 -6.38 12.10
N ALA A 300 -16.95 -6.44 12.08
CA ALA A 300 -16.22 -7.69 11.97
C ALA A 300 -16.05 -8.30 13.37
N SER A 301 -16.55 -9.51 13.54
CA SER A 301 -16.40 -10.29 14.78
C SER A 301 -15.12 -11.11 14.76
N GLN A 302 -14.57 -11.38 15.94
CA GLN A 302 -13.52 -12.38 16.08
C GLN A 302 -14.05 -13.77 15.71
N ASN A 303 -13.21 -14.58 15.08
CA ASN A 303 -13.54 -15.96 14.79
C ASN A 303 -13.64 -16.76 16.09
N GLN A 304 -14.69 -17.56 16.25
CA GLN A 304 -14.91 -18.39 17.45
C GLN A 304 -13.84 -19.49 17.59
N GLN A 305 -13.24 -19.90 16.48
CA GLN A 305 -12.18 -20.90 16.41
C GLN A 305 -11.05 -20.39 15.52
N ALA A 306 -9.83 -20.86 15.78
CA ALA A 306 -8.69 -20.57 14.92
C ALA A 306 -8.88 -21.23 13.56
N ILE A 307 -8.73 -20.45 12.49
CA ILE A 307 -8.73 -20.94 11.11
C ILE A 307 -7.27 -21.07 10.68
N VAL A 308 -6.85 -22.27 10.30
CA VAL A 308 -5.49 -22.54 9.81
C VAL A 308 -5.54 -22.85 8.32
N VAL A 309 -4.99 -21.95 7.51
CA VAL A 309 -4.84 -22.14 6.07
C VAL A 309 -3.37 -22.38 5.75
N ARG A 310 -3.08 -23.52 5.14
CA ARG A 310 -1.74 -23.87 4.66
C ARG A 310 -1.79 -24.05 3.16
N GLU A 311 -1.07 -23.18 2.45
CA GLU A 311 -0.96 -23.24 0.99
C GLU A 311 0.45 -23.66 0.60
N GLN A 312 0.57 -24.66 -0.26
CA GLN A 312 1.86 -25.09 -0.76
C GLN A 312 2.40 -24.08 -1.79
N HIS A 313 3.69 -23.78 -1.71
CA HIS A 313 4.39 -22.94 -2.67
C HIS A 313 5.80 -23.51 -2.91
N PRO A 314 6.32 -23.50 -4.16
CA PRO A 314 7.69 -23.93 -4.46
C PRO A 314 8.71 -22.92 -3.94
N SER A 315 8.91 -22.89 -2.62
CA SER A 315 9.83 -22.01 -1.91
C SER A 315 10.58 -22.77 -0.82
N THR A 316 11.83 -22.38 -0.55
CA THR A 316 12.63 -22.89 0.59
C THR A 316 12.22 -22.22 1.91
N GLN A 317 11.44 -21.14 1.82
CA GLN A 317 10.92 -20.38 2.94
C GLN A 317 9.40 -20.43 3.01
N THR A 318 8.87 -20.33 4.22
CA THR A 318 7.45 -20.17 4.51
C THR A 318 7.19 -18.75 4.98
N THR A 319 6.22 -18.06 4.36
CA THR A 319 5.66 -16.81 4.90
C THR A 319 4.46 -17.13 5.76
N VAL A 320 4.45 -16.61 6.98
CA VAL A 320 3.40 -16.84 7.97
C VAL A 320 2.72 -15.51 8.29
N LEU A 321 1.39 -15.51 8.28
CA LEU A 321 0.55 -14.43 8.81
C LEU A 321 -0.41 -15.02 9.84
N ILE A 322 -0.49 -14.37 11.00
CA ILE A 322 -1.38 -14.76 12.10
C ILE A 322 -2.10 -13.49 12.56
N GLY A 323 -3.40 -13.55 12.83
CA GLY A 323 -4.11 -12.35 13.27
C GLY A 323 -5.58 -12.56 13.55
N GLN A 324 -6.20 -11.49 14.05
CA GLN A 324 -7.62 -11.41 14.37
C GLN A 324 -8.13 -9.99 14.12
N PRO A 325 -9.42 -9.77 13.83
CA PRO A 325 -10.01 -8.44 13.91
C PRO A 325 -9.86 -7.89 15.33
N LEU A 326 -9.43 -6.63 15.45
CA LEU A 326 -9.15 -6.01 16.75
C LEU A 326 -9.84 -4.65 16.91
N LEU A 327 -9.36 -3.61 16.22
CA LEU A 327 -9.84 -2.23 16.40
C LEU A 327 -10.35 -1.65 15.09
N LYS A 328 -11.36 -0.79 15.20
CA LYS A 328 -11.72 0.16 14.14
C LYS A 328 -11.00 1.50 14.35
N ARG A 329 -10.97 2.33 13.32
CA ARG A 329 -10.44 3.69 13.38
C ARG A 329 -11.26 4.52 14.37
N GLY A 330 -10.59 5.34 15.17
CA GLY A 330 -11.23 6.16 16.21
C GLY A 330 -11.53 5.42 17.52
N ASP A 331 -11.12 4.15 17.66
CA ASP A 331 -11.26 3.43 18.92
C ASP A 331 -10.41 4.07 20.04
N LYS A 332 -11.00 4.23 21.23
CA LYS A 332 -10.36 4.84 22.40
C LYS A 332 -9.10 4.09 22.85
N ASP A 333 -9.05 2.78 22.61
CA ASP A 333 -7.96 1.93 23.07
C ASP A 333 -6.78 1.90 22.06
N PHE A 334 -6.88 2.63 20.94
CA PHE A 334 -5.87 2.63 19.88
C PHE A 334 -4.47 2.99 20.39
N TYR A 335 -4.31 4.10 21.13
CA TYR A 335 -2.98 4.55 21.56
C TYR A 335 -2.35 3.59 22.58
N ALA A 336 -3.13 3.06 23.50
CA ALA A 336 -2.66 2.07 24.47
C ALA A 336 -2.16 0.80 23.76
N LEU A 337 -2.95 0.28 22.82
CA LEU A 337 -2.60 -0.91 22.04
C LEU A 337 -1.46 -0.64 21.05
N TYR A 338 -1.35 0.57 20.50
CA TYR A 338 -0.25 0.97 19.64
C TYR A 338 1.10 0.94 20.37
N VAL A 339 1.15 1.50 21.58
CA VAL A 339 2.35 1.44 22.43
C VAL A 339 2.66 0.00 22.85
N GLY A 340 1.63 -0.77 23.24
CA GLY A 340 1.79 -2.20 23.56
C GLY A 340 2.35 -3.01 22.38
N ASN A 341 1.85 -2.75 21.17
CA ASN A 341 2.35 -3.36 19.94
C ASN A 341 3.82 -3.02 19.69
N HIS A 342 4.24 -1.79 19.97
CA HIS A 342 5.64 -1.36 19.82
C HIS A 342 6.59 -2.23 20.66
N ILE A 343 6.20 -2.54 21.90
CA ILE A 343 6.97 -3.43 22.81
C ILE A 343 6.98 -4.88 22.31
N LEU A 344 5.85 -5.38 21.82
CA LEU A 344 5.72 -6.79 21.41
C LEU A 344 6.47 -7.08 20.10
N GLY A 345 6.14 -6.35 19.03
CA GLY A 345 6.63 -6.64 17.68
C GLY A 345 6.78 -5.43 16.77
N GLY A 346 6.59 -4.20 17.26
CA GLY A 346 6.67 -2.98 16.44
C GLY A 346 8.02 -2.25 16.42
N SER A 347 8.86 -2.38 17.47
CA SER A 347 10.11 -1.60 17.63
C SER A 347 11.39 -2.24 17.07
N GLY A 348 11.31 -3.03 15.99
CA GLY A 348 12.51 -3.67 15.41
C GLY A 348 13.25 -4.56 16.44
N PHE A 349 14.58 -4.45 16.53
CA PHE A 349 15.42 -5.35 17.34
C PHE A 349 15.16 -5.33 18.86
N SER A 350 14.61 -4.25 19.40
CA SER A 350 14.27 -4.16 20.83
C SER A 350 12.93 -4.83 21.16
N ALA A 351 12.11 -5.15 20.15
CA ALA A 351 10.83 -5.80 20.34
C ALA A 351 10.99 -7.24 20.84
N ARG A 352 10.05 -7.70 21.68
CA ARG A 352 10.09 -9.04 22.28
C ARG A 352 10.16 -10.15 21.22
N LEU A 353 9.37 -10.06 20.16
CA LEU A 353 9.37 -11.05 19.07
C LEU A 353 10.72 -11.13 18.35
N MET A 354 11.35 -9.99 18.07
CA MET A 354 12.68 -9.96 17.44
C MET A 354 13.75 -10.55 18.36
N LYS A 355 13.71 -10.24 19.67
CA LYS A 355 14.63 -10.83 20.64
C LYS A 355 14.47 -12.35 20.72
N GLU A 356 13.24 -12.83 20.83
CA GLU A 356 12.95 -14.24 21.08
C GLU A 356 13.10 -15.11 19.82
N VAL A 357 12.54 -14.69 18.69
CA VAL A 357 12.47 -15.53 17.47
C VAL A 357 13.71 -15.34 16.60
N ARG A 358 14.19 -14.10 16.44
CA ARG A 358 15.36 -13.79 15.60
C ARG A 358 16.67 -13.86 16.38
N VAL A 359 16.83 -13.11 17.47
CA VAL A 359 18.14 -12.97 18.14
C VAL A 359 18.54 -14.25 18.87
N LYS A 360 17.65 -14.81 19.70
CA LYS A 360 17.96 -16.01 20.50
C LYS A 360 17.94 -17.30 19.69
N ARG A 361 16.99 -17.46 18.77
CA ARG A 361 16.73 -18.72 18.06
C ARG A 361 17.14 -18.73 16.59
N GLY A 362 17.38 -17.56 15.98
CA GLY A 362 17.80 -17.47 14.58
C GLY A 362 16.78 -18.00 13.56
N LEU A 363 15.48 -18.05 13.92
CA LEU A 363 14.46 -18.70 13.11
C LEU A 363 13.97 -17.83 11.94
N THR A 364 14.09 -16.51 12.05
CA THR A 364 13.66 -15.56 11.02
C THR A 364 14.63 -14.39 10.93
N TYR A 365 14.70 -13.76 9.75
CA TYR A 365 15.40 -12.47 9.60
C TYR A 365 14.57 -11.28 10.08
N SER A 366 13.24 -11.39 10.05
CA SER A 366 12.32 -10.35 10.49
C SER A 366 11.02 -10.96 11.00
N ILE A 367 10.50 -10.38 12.08
CA ILE A 367 9.17 -10.66 12.60
C ILE A 367 8.59 -9.35 13.09
N GLY A 368 7.33 -9.08 12.74
CA GLY A 368 6.65 -7.85 13.11
C GLY A 368 5.20 -8.07 13.46
N SER A 369 4.64 -7.13 14.22
CA SER A 369 3.21 -7.08 14.51
C SER A 369 2.63 -5.69 14.23
N TYR A 370 1.42 -5.66 13.68
CA TYR A 370 0.79 -4.46 13.13
C TYR A 370 -0.68 -4.41 13.49
N ILE A 371 -1.12 -3.30 14.07
CA ILE A 371 -2.54 -2.96 14.23
C ILE A 371 -2.92 -2.11 13.03
N VAL A 372 -3.93 -2.53 12.27
CA VAL A 372 -4.39 -1.83 11.06
C VAL A 372 -5.86 -1.43 11.23
N PRO A 373 -6.16 -0.29 11.90
CA PRO A 373 -7.54 0.13 12.08
C PRO A 373 -8.19 0.55 10.76
N MET A 374 -9.39 0.05 10.48
CA MET A 374 -10.22 0.33 9.31
C MET A 374 -11.55 0.97 9.74
N HIS A 375 -12.50 1.25 8.83
CA HIS A 375 -13.82 1.78 9.22
C HIS A 375 -14.56 0.83 10.17
N ALA A 376 -14.58 -0.46 9.85
CA ALA A 376 -14.90 -1.54 10.78
C ALA A 376 -13.61 -2.10 11.41
N GLN A 377 -13.73 -3.14 12.24
CA GLN A 377 -12.59 -3.73 12.95
C GLN A 377 -11.59 -4.27 11.93
N GLY A 378 -10.38 -3.68 11.92
CA GLY A 378 -9.27 -4.12 11.10
C GLY A 378 -8.35 -5.09 11.85
N PRO A 379 -7.40 -5.74 11.13
CA PRO A 379 -6.63 -6.81 11.71
C PRO A 379 -5.57 -6.27 12.68
N TYR A 380 -5.39 -7.01 13.77
CA TYR A 380 -4.10 -7.11 14.42
C TYR A 380 -3.38 -8.33 13.87
N GLN A 381 -2.26 -8.11 13.19
CA GLN A 381 -1.55 -9.14 12.45
C GLN A 381 -0.09 -9.26 12.89
N PHE A 382 0.42 -10.49 12.90
CA PHE A 382 1.82 -10.86 13.03
C PHE A 382 2.28 -11.40 11.68
N SER A 383 3.50 -11.04 11.27
CA SER A 383 4.06 -11.53 10.00
C SER A 383 5.54 -11.81 10.12
N PHE A 384 5.96 -12.94 9.55
CA PHE A 384 7.36 -13.31 9.42
C PHE A 384 7.57 -14.30 8.27
N THR A 385 8.83 -14.49 7.88
CA THR A 385 9.24 -15.50 6.91
C THR A 385 10.38 -16.33 7.49
N THR A 386 10.25 -17.65 7.48
CA THR A 386 11.22 -18.59 8.05
C THR A 386 11.59 -19.71 7.07
N LYS A 387 12.62 -20.50 7.37
CA LYS A 387 12.91 -21.73 6.63
C LYS A 387 11.76 -22.72 6.81
N LYS A 388 11.42 -23.48 5.76
CA LYS A 388 10.30 -24.43 5.79
C LYS A 388 10.36 -25.44 6.95
N SER A 389 11.55 -25.92 7.30
CA SER A 389 11.76 -26.86 8.41
C SER A 389 11.53 -26.27 9.80
N SER A 390 11.56 -24.94 9.92
CA SER A 390 11.47 -24.21 11.19
C SER A 390 10.09 -23.58 11.41
N THR A 391 9.13 -23.80 10.50
CA THR A 391 7.82 -23.12 10.51
C THR A 391 6.98 -23.40 11.75
N GLU A 392 6.98 -24.62 12.27
CA GLU A 392 6.15 -24.95 13.45
C GLU A 392 6.82 -24.52 14.77
N GLU A 393 8.14 -24.37 14.79
CA GLU A 393 8.89 -23.88 15.95
C GLU A 393 8.83 -22.35 16.06
N ALA A 394 8.91 -21.67 14.90
CA ALA A 394 8.85 -20.22 14.77
C ALA A 394 7.45 -19.68 15.00
#